data_AF-A0A133NQW6-F1
#
_entry.id   AF-A0A133NQW6-F1
#
_cell.length_a   1.000
_cell.length_b   1.000
_cell.length_c   1.000
_cell.angle_alpha   90.00
_cell.angle_beta   90.00
_cell.angle_gamma   90.00
#
_symmetry.space_group_name_H-M   'P 1'
#
loop_
_entity.id
_entity.type
_entity.pdbx_description
1 polymer ?
#
loop_
_entity_poly.entity_id
_entity_poly.type
_entity_poly.pdbx_seq_one_letter_code
_entity_poly.pdbx_strand_id
1 'polypeptide(L)'
;MENRKKILSELFDKYRNEFKELNEYLYNNPELGLQEYKACTAHTNILKKYGFEIEKGFANLETAYKASYKKGNGPRIAILAEYDALPEIGHGCGHNAYGVTSIASGILVKELMQKLDLQGEILVIGTPAEETNGAKVDMAKLGIFNDIDVAMSVHPCGETHFRSGKSHAMEALQFTFKGKTAHAAASPHEGINALDGVLNLFNSINALRQQMLPSARIHGIISKGGEAANIIPDLAIANFYVRAETLEYLKELVEKVKNCAKGAALASGTKLEIINYETSFANLVTNKKLMKLYEKNLRTLGVTDIRDREGFGSTDMGDVSHCCPTIHPHFPLTTRHLIGHTIEFASATIQEEAYKGMKEACLAMTLSCIDIFEKPEILKEIKEEFYQTFKESKGEKL
;
A
#
# COMPACT_ATOMS: atom_id res chain seq x y z
N MET A 1 25.15 20.72 5.95
CA MET A 1 23.73 20.43 6.24
C MET A 1 22.88 21.70 6.21
N GLU A 2 23.23 22.77 6.94
CA GLU A 2 22.56 24.09 6.92
C GLU A 2 22.29 24.63 5.51
N ASN A 3 23.31 24.62 4.65
CA ASN A 3 23.21 25.13 3.29
C ASN A 3 22.20 24.33 2.42
N ARG A 4 22.12 23.01 2.60
CA ARG A 4 21.19 22.14 1.82
C ARG A 4 19.74 22.42 2.18
N LYS A 5 19.45 22.57 3.47
CA LYS A 5 18.10 22.88 3.95
C LYS A 5 17.61 24.20 3.37
N LYS A 6 18.48 25.23 3.41
CA LYS A 6 18.17 26.54 2.84
C LYS A 6 17.88 26.46 1.35
N ILE A 7 18.77 25.83 0.58
CA ILE A 7 18.59 25.63 -0.87
C ILE A 7 17.28 24.91 -1.18
N LEU A 8 16.97 23.84 -0.44
CA LEU A 8 15.74 23.07 -0.68
C LEU A 8 14.49 23.85 -0.28
N SER A 9 14.52 24.57 0.84
CA SER A 9 13.40 25.44 1.21
C SER A 9 13.14 26.49 0.14
N GLU A 10 14.19 27.15 -0.36
CA GLU A 10 14.09 28.14 -1.44
C GLU A 10 13.56 27.52 -2.74
N LEU A 11 14.01 26.31 -3.10
CA LEU A 11 13.50 25.59 -4.27
C LEU A 11 12.02 25.19 -4.10
N PHE A 12 11.64 24.68 -2.93
CA PHE A 12 10.24 24.35 -2.65
C PHE A 12 9.37 25.61 -2.74
N ASP A 13 9.80 26.71 -2.11
CA ASP A 13 9.05 27.98 -2.12
C ASP A 13 8.93 28.56 -3.53
N LYS A 14 9.98 28.41 -4.36
CA LYS A 14 9.95 28.79 -5.79
C LYS A 14 8.90 28.00 -6.58
N TYR A 15 8.74 26.70 -6.32
CA TYR A 15 7.82 25.82 -7.06
C TYR A 15 6.46 25.64 -6.37
N ARG A 16 6.28 26.25 -5.18
CA ARG A 16 5.12 26.04 -4.32
C ARG A 16 3.78 26.28 -5.01
N ASN A 17 3.68 27.33 -5.83
CA ASN A 17 2.43 27.64 -6.52
C ASN A 17 2.04 26.54 -7.51
N GLU A 18 3.01 25.94 -8.23
CA GLU A 18 2.72 24.84 -9.16
C GLU A 18 2.29 23.58 -8.41
N PHE A 19 2.90 23.29 -7.25
CA PHE A 19 2.49 22.16 -6.40
C PHE A 19 1.10 22.37 -5.82
N LYS A 20 0.78 23.61 -5.40
CA LYS A 20 -0.55 23.99 -4.92
C LYS A 20 -1.61 23.84 -6.01
N GLU A 21 -1.36 24.39 -7.20
CA GLU A 21 -2.26 24.28 -8.36
C GLU A 21 -2.51 22.81 -8.74
N LEU A 22 -1.46 21.98 -8.74
CA LEU A 22 -1.61 20.55 -8.97
C LEU A 22 -2.47 19.88 -7.89
N ASN A 23 -2.21 20.16 -6.61
CA ASN A 23 -2.95 19.56 -5.51
C ASN A 23 -4.44 19.94 -5.54
N GLU A 24 -4.75 21.21 -5.81
CA GLU A 24 -6.11 21.71 -5.95
C GLU A 24 -6.79 21.14 -7.21
N TYR A 25 -6.06 20.98 -8.31
CA TYR A 25 -6.60 20.33 -9.50
C TYR A 25 -7.04 18.88 -9.22
N LEU A 26 -6.20 18.11 -8.54
CA LEU A 26 -6.50 16.72 -8.14
C LEU A 26 -7.69 16.68 -7.18
N TYR A 27 -7.67 17.54 -6.14
CA TYR A 27 -8.78 17.65 -5.18
C TYR A 27 -10.13 17.90 -5.86
N ASN A 28 -10.17 18.78 -6.86
CA ASN A 28 -11.39 19.14 -7.59
C ASN A 28 -11.78 18.13 -8.69
N ASN A 29 -10.92 17.15 -8.99
CA ASN A 29 -11.15 16.13 -10.00
C ASN A 29 -10.86 14.73 -9.43
N PRO A 30 -11.56 14.30 -8.36
CA PRO A 30 -11.32 12.99 -7.77
C PRO A 30 -11.71 11.89 -8.77
N GLU A 31 -10.83 10.91 -8.95
CA GLU A 31 -11.03 9.75 -9.81
C GLU A 31 -10.81 8.47 -9.00
N LEU A 32 -11.67 7.47 -9.20
CA LEU A 32 -11.60 6.20 -8.48
C LEU A 32 -10.43 5.34 -8.95
N GLY A 33 -10.12 4.31 -8.15
CA GLY A 33 -9.19 3.24 -8.49
C GLY A 33 -9.31 2.76 -9.94
N LEU A 34 -8.18 2.74 -10.67
CA LEU A 34 -8.05 2.34 -12.08
C LEU A 34 -8.77 3.26 -13.09
N GLN A 35 -9.23 4.43 -12.66
CA GLN A 35 -9.91 5.43 -13.49
C GLN A 35 -9.24 6.81 -13.39
N GLU A 36 -8.06 6.89 -12.78
CA GLU A 36 -7.31 8.11 -12.46
C GLU A 36 -6.56 8.72 -13.65
N TYR A 37 -7.23 8.83 -14.80
CA TYR A 37 -6.64 9.30 -16.05
C TYR A 37 -6.20 10.77 -16.00
N LYS A 38 -7.01 11.65 -15.40
CA LYS A 38 -6.66 13.07 -15.23
C LYS A 38 -5.52 13.22 -14.24
N ALA A 39 -5.57 12.51 -13.11
CA ALA A 39 -4.53 12.57 -12.09
C ALA A 39 -3.17 12.09 -12.63
N CYS A 40 -3.14 10.91 -13.27
CA CYS A 40 -1.96 10.37 -13.94
C CYS A 40 -1.41 11.35 -15.00
N THR A 41 -2.29 11.97 -15.80
CA THR A 41 -1.88 12.95 -16.80
C THR A 41 -1.30 14.23 -16.17
N ALA A 42 -1.91 14.74 -15.11
CA ALA A 42 -1.43 15.93 -14.40
C ALA A 42 -0.05 15.69 -13.76
N HIS A 43 0.13 14.55 -13.08
CA HIS A 43 1.42 14.11 -12.52
C HIS A 43 2.52 14.00 -13.59
N THR A 44 2.23 13.30 -14.68
CA THR A 44 3.22 13.10 -15.73
C THR A 44 3.57 14.38 -16.48
N ASN A 45 2.62 15.30 -16.65
CA ASN A 45 2.86 16.60 -17.29
C ASN A 45 3.84 17.46 -16.47
N ILE A 46 3.65 17.55 -15.15
CA ILE A 46 4.57 18.32 -14.29
C ILE A 46 5.94 17.65 -14.25
N LEU A 47 6.03 16.33 -14.08
CA LEU A 47 7.32 15.61 -14.07
C LEU A 47 8.08 15.80 -15.39
N LYS A 48 7.38 15.72 -16.53
CA LYS A 48 7.95 15.99 -17.86
C LYS A 48 8.44 17.43 -17.99
N LYS A 49 7.69 18.42 -17.48
CA LYS A 49 8.13 19.83 -17.44
C LYS A 49 9.44 19.99 -16.69
N TYR A 50 9.62 19.25 -15.60
CA TYR A 50 10.86 19.20 -14.83
C TYR A 50 11.87 18.20 -15.39
N GLY A 51 11.74 17.74 -16.64
CA GLY A 51 12.75 16.99 -17.37
C GLY A 51 12.97 15.55 -16.90
N PHE A 52 11.92 14.90 -16.41
CA PHE A 52 11.89 13.44 -16.26
C PHE A 52 11.52 12.77 -17.59
N GLU A 53 12.07 11.58 -17.83
CA GLU A 53 11.61 10.67 -18.87
C GLU A 53 10.36 9.94 -18.36
N ILE A 54 9.31 9.88 -19.18
CA ILE A 54 7.99 9.36 -18.76
C ILE A 54 7.61 8.12 -19.54
N GLU A 55 7.24 7.07 -18.82
CA GLU A 55 6.57 5.87 -19.32
C GLU A 55 5.16 5.81 -18.71
N LYS A 56 4.11 5.92 -19.55
CA LYS A 56 2.70 5.76 -19.16
C LYS A 56 2.22 4.34 -19.44
N GLY A 57 1.14 3.92 -18.79
CA GLY A 57 0.64 2.54 -18.94
C GLY A 57 1.58 1.53 -18.26
N PHE A 58 2.31 1.99 -17.24
CA PHE A 58 3.39 1.21 -16.64
C PHE A 58 2.86 -0.03 -15.92
N ALA A 59 3.60 -1.13 -15.94
CA ALA A 59 3.20 -2.40 -15.33
C ALA A 59 1.82 -2.93 -15.80
N ASN A 60 1.46 -2.66 -17.06
CA ASN A 60 0.17 -3.02 -17.69
C ASN A 60 -1.06 -2.36 -17.03
N LEU A 61 -0.87 -1.22 -16.37
CA LEU A 61 -1.95 -0.43 -15.77
C LEU A 61 -2.02 0.92 -16.48
N GLU A 62 -3.14 1.21 -17.16
CA GLU A 62 -3.29 2.41 -17.99
C GLU A 62 -3.05 3.71 -17.22
N THR A 63 -3.49 3.77 -15.96
CA THR A 63 -3.38 4.93 -15.09
C THR A 63 -2.11 4.91 -14.23
N ALA A 64 -1.20 3.95 -14.42
CA ALA A 64 0.13 3.96 -13.79
C ALA A 64 1.19 4.62 -14.68
N TYR A 65 2.24 5.13 -14.04
CA TYR A 65 3.38 5.70 -14.76
C TYR A 65 4.70 5.45 -14.04
N LYS A 66 5.81 5.52 -14.80
CA LYS A 66 7.17 5.63 -14.27
C LYS A 66 7.79 6.89 -14.84
N ALA A 67 8.28 7.76 -13.96
CA ALA A 67 9.07 8.92 -14.31
C ALA A 67 10.50 8.73 -13.81
N SER A 68 11.49 8.77 -14.69
CA SER A 68 12.89 8.50 -14.36
C SER A 68 13.78 9.71 -14.64
N TYR A 69 14.77 9.91 -13.77
CA TYR A 69 15.94 10.72 -14.04
C TYR A 69 17.19 9.95 -13.62
N LYS A 70 18.09 9.72 -14.57
CA LYS A 70 19.32 8.96 -14.38
C LYS A 70 20.54 9.80 -14.71
N LYS A 71 21.57 9.71 -13.87
CA LYS A 71 22.88 10.31 -14.09
C LYS A 71 23.97 9.32 -13.70
N GLY A 72 24.69 8.79 -14.71
CA GLY A 72 25.76 7.81 -14.53
C GLY A 72 25.34 6.56 -13.75
N ASN A 73 26.27 6.04 -12.94
CA ASN A 73 26.09 4.83 -12.16
C ASN A 73 25.94 5.17 -10.67
N GLY A 74 25.00 4.55 -9.98
CA GLY A 74 24.79 4.77 -8.55
C GLY A 74 23.50 4.09 -8.07
N PRO A 75 23.07 4.41 -6.84
CA PRO A 75 21.83 3.91 -6.26
C PRO A 75 20.62 4.16 -7.16
N ARG A 76 19.62 3.28 -7.11
CA ARG A 76 18.28 3.51 -7.70
C ARG A 76 17.26 3.67 -6.58
N ILE A 77 16.73 4.88 -6.43
CA ILE A 77 15.75 5.22 -5.39
C ILE A 77 14.40 5.46 -6.05
N ALA A 78 13.33 4.89 -5.50
CA ALA A 78 11.97 5.13 -5.94
C ALA A 78 11.16 5.91 -4.91
N ILE A 79 10.44 6.91 -5.40
CA ILE A 79 9.43 7.66 -4.66
C ILE A 79 8.07 7.26 -5.23
N LEU A 80 7.20 6.65 -4.42
CA LEU A 80 5.90 6.19 -4.89
C LEU A 80 4.86 7.30 -4.74
N ALA A 81 3.93 7.40 -5.67
CA ALA A 81 2.89 8.41 -5.70
C ALA A 81 1.51 7.78 -5.89
N GLU A 82 0.64 7.91 -4.89
CA GLU A 82 -0.78 7.54 -4.96
C GLU A 82 -1.63 8.75 -5.34
N TYR A 83 -2.80 8.50 -5.94
CA TYR A 83 -3.68 9.56 -6.45
C TYR A 83 -5.11 9.08 -6.76
N ASP A 84 -5.53 7.92 -6.28
CA ASP A 84 -6.92 7.48 -6.32
C ASP A 84 -7.77 8.17 -5.24
N ALA A 85 -9.06 8.30 -5.53
CA ALA A 85 -10.05 8.86 -4.63
C ALA A 85 -11.06 7.81 -4.17
N LEU A 86 -11.83 8.17 -3.15
CA LEU A 86 -12.89 7.35 -2.58
C LEU A 86 -14.27 7.80 -3.12
N PRO A 87 -15.23 6.87 -3.29
CA PRO A 87 -16.59 7.21 -3.69
C PRO A 87 -17.22 8.23 -2.74
N GLU A 88 -17.95 9.20 -3.30
CA GLU A 88 -18.74 10.25 -2.62
C GLU A 88 -17.94 11.28 -1.80
N ILE A 89 -16.79 10.92 -1.23
CA ILE A 89 -16.01 11.78 -0.33
C ILE A 89 -14.74 12.36 -0.98
N GLY A 90 -14.45 11.99 -2.23
CA GLY A 90 -13.27 12.47 -2.96
C GLY A 90 -11.97 11.93 -2.35
N HIS A 91 -10.94 12.77 -2.23
CA HIS A 91 -9.66 12.36 -1.61
C HIS A 91 -9.74 12.28 -0.07
N GLY A 92 -10.69 11.49 0.44
CA GLY A 92 -10.87 11.25 1.88
C GLY A 92 -9.66 10.62 2.57
N CYS A 93 -8.76 9.97 1.82
CA CYS A 93 -7.47 9.48 2.31
C CYS A 93 -6.28 10.42 2.01
N GLY A 94 -6.54 11.51 1.28
CA GLY A 94 -5.56 12.56 0.98
C GLY A 94 -4.58 12.25 -0.16
N HIS A 95 -4.90 11.30 -1.04
CA HIS A 95 -3.99 10.88 -2.10
C HIS A 95 -3.64 12.01 -3.11
N ASN A 96 -4.42 13.09 -3.20
CA ASN A 96 -3.99 14.30 -3.88
C ASN A 96 -2.73 14.91 -3.25
N ALA A 97 -2.72 15.12 -1.93
CA ALA A 97 -1.57 15.66 -1.22
C ALA A 97 -0.41 14.66 -1.16
N TYR A 98 -0.70 13.36 -1.05
CA TYR A 98 0.30 12.30 -1.16
C TYR A 98 1.04 12.40 -2.49
N GLY A 99 0.30 12.31 -3.60
CA GLY A 99 0.85 12.33 -4.95
C GLY A 99 1.72 13.54 -5.19
N VAL A 100 1.23 14.74 -4.84
CA VAL A 100 1.99 15.98 -4.98
C VAL A 100 3.25 16.01 -4.12
N THR A 101 3.21 15.49 -2.90
CA THR A 101 4.40 15.38 -2.03
C THR A 101 5.48 14.52 -2.69
N SER A 102 5.08 13.41 -3.29
CA SER A 102 5.96 12.49 -4.02
C SER A 102 6.55 13.12 -5.29
N ILE A 103 5.72 13.81 -6.08
CA ILE A 103 6.17 14.58 -7.25
C ILE A 103 7.19 15.64 -6.85
N ALA A 104 6.86 16.46 -5.85
CA ALA A 104 7.72 17.54 -5.37
C ALA A 104 9.06 16.99 -4.88
N SER A 105 9.04 15.88 -4.13
CA SER A 105 10.25 15.22 -3.65
C SER A 105 11.13 14.75 -4.80
N GLY A 106 10.57 14.09 -5.81
CA GLY A 106 11.31 13.67 -7.01
C GLY A 106 11.98 14.85 -7.72
N ILE A 107 11.25 15.94 -7.94
CA ILE A 107 11.77 17.16 -8.57
C ILE A 107 12.93 17.76 -7.76
N LEU A 108 12.76 17.90 -6.44
CA LEU A 108 13.81 18.47 -5.58
C LEU A 108 15.05 17.57 -5.48
N VAL A 109 14.87 16.25 -5.44
CA VAL A 109 15.99 15.29 -5.51
C VAL A 109 16.76 15.48 -6.80
N LYS A 110 16.08 15.52 -7.96
CA LYS A 110 16.72 15.74 -9.26
C LYS A 110 17.53 17.04 -9.30
N GLU A 111 16.94 18.15 -8.85
CA GLU A 111 17.59 19.46 -8.80
C GLU A 111 18.87 19.44 -7.96
N LEU A 112 18.84 18.79 -6.80
CA LEU A 112 20.04 18.65 -5.96
C LEU A 112 21.06 17.68 -6.54
N MET A 113 20.65 16.57 -7.16
CA MET A 113 21.57 15.67 -7.86
C MET A 113 22.34 16.42 -8.96
N GLN A 114 21.67 17.34 -9.67
CA GLN A 114 22.32 18.18 -10.68
C GLN A 114 23.29 19.19 -10.05
N LYS A 115 22.86 19.92 -9.02
CA LYS A 115 23.68 20.93 -8.33
C LYS A 115 24.91 20.34 -7.63
N LEU A 116 24.80 19.13 -7.08
CA LEU A 116 25.86 18.46 -6.33
C LEU A 116 26.63 17.43 -7.16
N ASP A 117 26.34 17.32 -8.46
CA ASP A 117 26.96 16.36 -9.38
C ASP A 117 26.86 14.87 -8.95
N LEU A 118 25.76 14.51 -8.26
CA LEU A 118 25.55 13.16 -7.74
C LEU A 118 25.15 12.19 -8.85
N GLN A 119 25.64 10.96 -8.73
CA GLN A 119 25.36 9.86 -9.65
C GLN A 119 24.27 8.94 -9.05
N GLY A 120 23.49 8.29 -9.91
CA GLY A 120 22.38 7.41 -9.54
C GLY A 120 21.12 7.69 -10.35
N GLU A 121 20.02 7.12 -9.90
CA GLU A 121 18.71 7.22 -10.54
C GLU A 121 17.64 7.48 -9.50
N ILE A 122 16.81 8.49 -9.77
CA ILE A 122 15.58 8.77 -9.01
C ILE A 122 14.38 8.44 -9.88
N LEU A 123 13.48 7.63 -9.34
CA LEU A 123 12.22 7.24 -9.96
C LEU A 123 11.07 7.87 -9.18
N VAL A 124 10.07 8.39 -9.88
CA VAL A 124 8.75 8.66 -9.33
C VAL A 124 7.78 7.71 -10.00
N ILE A 125 7.24 6.77 -9.23
CA ILE A 125 6.36 5.71 -9.75
C ILE A 125 4.94 6.02 -9.31
N GLY A 126 4.06 6.23 -10.27
CA GLY A 126 2.64 6.43 -10.05
C GLY A 126 1.92 5.11 -9.85
N THR A 127 1.30 4.95 -8.69
CA THR A 127 0.69 3.71 -8.23
C THR A 127 -0.81 3.94 -7.99
N PRO A 128 -1.68 3.65 -8.96
CA PRO A 128 -3.12 3.87 -8.85
C PRO A 128 -3.78 2.88 -7.88
N ALA A 129 -5.07 3.08 -7.60
CA ALA A 129 -5.94 2.09 -6.97
C ALA A 129 -5.47 1.49 -5.63
N GLU A 130 -4.82 2.26 -4.76
CA GLU A 130 -4.39 1.76 -3.43
C GLU A 130 -5.59 1.31 -2.59
N GLU A 131 -6.69 2.08 -2.64
CA GLU A 131 -7.90 1.86 -1.83
C GLU A 131 -8.75 0.67 -2.31
N THR A 132 -8.38 0.06 -3.43
CA THR A 132 -9.16 -1.02 -4.07
C THR A 132 -8.28 -2.22 -4.37
N ASN A 133 -7.76 -2.29 -5.60
CA ASN A 133 -7.04 -3.45 -6.08
C ASN A 133 -5.57 -3.45 -5.68
N GLY A 134 -5.02 -2.37 -5.12
CA GLY A 134 -3.64 -2.23 -4.67
C GLY A 134 -2.64 -2.42 -5.81
N ALA A 135 -2.45 -1.42 -6.68
CA ALA A 135 -1.56 -1.56 -7.85
C ALA A 135 -0.14 -1.99 -7.49
N LYS A 136 0.37 -1.64 -6.31
CA LYS A 136 1.73 -2.03 -5.89
C LYS A 136 1.87 -3.52 -5.68
N VAL A 137 0.78 -4.24 -5.36
CA VAL A 137 0.76 -5.70 -5.26
C VAL A 137 1.13 -6.33 -6.61
N ASP A 138 0.47 -5.90 -7.69
CA ASP A 138 0.73 -6.46 -9.02
C ASP A 138 2.07 -5.98 -9.59
N MET A 139 2.47 -4.74 -9.32
CA MET A 139 3.82 -4.26 -9.65
C MET A 139 4.92 -5.08 -8.95
N ALA A 140 4.73 -5.43 -7.67
CA ALA A 140 5.65 -6.27 -6.92
C ALA A 140 5.75 -7.67 -7.52
N LYS A 141 4.63 -8.29 -7.88
CA LYS A 141 4.61 -9.60 -8.57
C LYS A 141 5.32 -9.57 -9.92
N LEU A 142 5.19 -8.47 -10.66
CA LEU A 142 5.90 -8.26 -11.94
C LEU A 142 7.40 -8.00 -11.74
N GLY A 143 7.87 -7.86 -10.51
CA GLY A 143 9.28 -7.66 -10.18
C GLY A 143 9.77 -6.22 -10.39
N ILE A 144 8.86 -5.25 -10.51
CA ILE A 144 9.17 -3.82 -10.74
C ILE A 144 10.08 -3.24 -9.66
N PHE A 145 10.01 -3.76 -8.43
CA PHE A 145 10.76 -3.27 -7.29
C PHE A 145 12.04 -4.08 -6.99
N ASN A 146 12.33 -5.15 -7.74
CA ASN A 146 13.44 -6.06 -7.44
C ASN A 146 14.82 -5.42 -7.67
N ASP A 147 14.89 -4.44 -8.56
CA ASP A 147 16.07 -3.69 -8.97
C ASP A 147 16.09 -2.25 -8.41
N ILE A 148 15.23 -1.96 -7.42
CA ILE A 148 15.22 -0.71 -6.65
C ILE A 148 15.99 -0.93 -5.35
N ASP A 149 16.93 -0.02 -5.05
CA ASP A 149 17.73 -0.11 -3.83
C ASP A 149 16.97 0.40 -2.59
N VAL A 150 16.10 1.40 -2.77
CA VAL A 150 15.27 2.00 -1.71
C VAL A 150 13.95 2.52 -2.30
N ALA A 151 12.82 2.20 -1.66
CA ALA A 151 11.52 2.80 -1.95
C ALA A 151 11.03 3.67 -0.79
N MET A 152 10.47 4.84 -1.09
CA MET A 152 9.97 5.79 -0.08
C MET A 152 8.62 6.35 -0.49
N SER A 153 7.80 6.66 0.51
CA SER A 153 6.59 7.46 0.40
C SER A 153 6.32 8.15 1.74
N VAL A 154 5.43 9.14 1.77
CA VAL A 154 4.96 9.72 3.02
C VAL A 154 3.47 10.02 2.87
N HIS A 155 2.66 9.44 3.74
CA HIS A 155 1.20 9.54 3.70
C HIS A 155 0.70 10.78 4.46
N PRO A 156 -0.31 11.52 3.99
CA PRO A 156 -0.93 12.56 4.81
C PRO A 156 -1.67 11.98 6.02
N CYS A 157 -1.74 12.70 7.13
CA CYS A 157 -2.51 12.31 8.31
C CYS A 157 -3.07 13.55 9.01
N GLY A 158 -3.73 13.37 10.15
CA GLY A 158 -4.34 14.47 10.89
C GLY A 158 -3.32 15.44 11.48
N GLU A 159 -2.87 15.14 12.70
CA GLU A 159 -2.37 16.13 13.66
C GLU A 159 -0.86 16.24 13.83
N THR A 160 -0.08 15.23 13.46
CA THR A 160 1.38 15.21 13.71
C THR A 160 2.14 14.33 12.72
N HIS A 161 3.47 14.38 12.73
CA HIS A 161 4.28 13.43 11.97
C HIS A 161 4.28 12.07 12.66
N PHE A 162 4.11 11.01 11.88
CA PHE A 162 4.23 9.64 12.39
C PHE A 162 5.37 8.90 11.70
N ARG A 163 6.09 8.08 12.49
CA ARG A 163 7.04 7.12 11.93
C ARG A 163 6.31 6.08 11.09
N SER A 164 7.06 5.50 10.15
CA SER A 164 6.59 4.35 9.39
C SER A 164 6.22 3.22 10.35
N GLY A 165 4.96 2.77 10.27
CA GLY A 165 4.39 1.80 11.18
C GLY A 165 4.58 0.35 10.72
N LYS A 166 3.57 -0.46 11.01
CA LYS A 166 3.38 -1.82 10.47
C LYS A 166 1.95 -1.93 9.96
N SER A 167 1.69 -2.88 9.06
CA SER A 167 0.34 -3.26 8.63
C SER A 167 0.15 -4.77 8.80
N HIS A 168 -1.10 -5.23 8.73
CA HIS A 168 -1.39 -6.66 8.67
C HIS A 168 -1.39 -7.15 7.22
N ALA A 169 -0.86 -8.36 7.02
CA ALA A 169 -1.09 -9.11 5.80
C ALA A 169 -2.55 -9.58 5.78
N MET A 170 -3.16 -9.60 4.58
CA MET A 170 -4.55 -9.98 4.40
C MET A 170 -4.74 -10.83 3.14
N GLU A 171 -5.61 -11.84 3.22
CA GLU A 171 -6.09 -12.60 2.07
C GLU A 171 -7.63 -12.64 2.06
N ALA A 172 -8.23 -12.36 0.90
CA ALA A 172 -9.67 -12.36 0.68
C ALA A 172 -10.08 -13.61 -0.11
N LEU A 173 -10.69 -14.61 0.55
CA LEU A 173 -11.02 -15.92 -0.02
C LEU A 173 -12.53 -16.06 -0.24
N GLN A 174 -12.92 -16.53 -1.42
CA GLN A 174 -14.27 -16.99 -1.72
C GLN A 174 -14.26 -18.51 -1.90
N PHE A 175 -15.21 -19.17 -1.24
CA PHE A 175 -15.43 -20.61 -1.33
C PHE A 175 -16.79 -20.85 -1.96
N THR A 176 -16.80 -21.50 -3.12
CA THR A 176 -18.02 -21.87 -3.85
C THR A 176 -18.19 -23.38 -3.80
N PHE A 177 -19.28 -23.81 -3.16
CA PHE A 177 -19.68 -25.21 -3.06
C PHE A 177 -20.76 -25.50 -4.11
N LYS A 178 -20.53 -26.51 -4.95
CA LYS A 178 -21.44 -26.96 -6.00
C LYS A 178 -21.94 -28.37 -5.68
N GLY A 179 -23.26 -28.53 -5.63
CA GLY A 179 -23.98 -29.74 -5.26
C GLY A 179 -24.98 -30.16 -6.34
N LYS A 180 -26.14 -30.68 -5.92
CA LYS A 180 -27.21 -31.17 -6.78
C LYS A 180 -28.55 -30.96 -6.09
N THR A 181 -29.49 -30.29 -6.77
CA THR A 181 -30.83 -30.06 -6.25
C THR A 181 -31.61 -31.36 -6.10
N ALA A 182 -32.43 -31.45 -5.07
CA ALA A 182 -33.49 -32.45 -4.93
C ALA A 182 -34.62 -31.89 -4.05
N HIS A 183 -35.78 -32.52 -4.09
CA HIS A 183 -36.87 -32.17 -3.18
C HIS A 183 -36.48 -32.54 -1.75
N ALA A 184 -36.42 -31.56 -0.85
CA ALA A 184 -35.85 -31.73 0.50
C ALA A 184 -36.61 -32.80 1.32
N ALA A 185 -37.94 -32.86 1.22
CA ALA A 185 -38.74 -33.88 1.91
C ALA A 185 -38.86 -35.21 1.14
N ALA A 186 -39.10 -35.18 -0.17
CA ALA A 186 -39.50 -36.38 -0.92
C ALA A 186 -38.31 -37.24 -1.39
N SER A 187 -37.17 -36.63 -1.74
CA SER A 187 -36.04 -37.36 -2.31
C SER A 187 -34.68 -36.78 -1.88
N PRO A 188 -34.45 -36.54 -0.59
CA PRO A 188 -33.20 -35.90 -0.15
C PRO A 188 -31.94 -36.72 -0.49
N HIS A 189 -32.05 -38.05 -0.55
CA HIS A 189 -30.96 -38.97 -0.87
C HIS A 189 -30.42 -38.85 -2.30
N GLU A 190 -31.18 -38.21 -3.21
CA GLU A 190 -30.76 -37.94 -4.58
C GLU A 190 -29.98 -36.62 -4.73
N GLY A 191 -29.96 -35.80 -3.68
CA GLY A 191 -29.33 -34.47 -3.66
C GLY A 191 -27.92 -34.46 -3.08
N ILE A 192 -27.21 -33.36 -3.32
CA ILE A 192 -25.92 -33.03 -2.71
C ILE A 192 -26.04 -31.59 -2.22
N ASN A 193 -26.04 -31.39 -0.90
CA ASN A 193 -26.39 -30.10 -0.31
C ASN A 193 -25.18 -29.15 -0.25
N ALA A 194 -25.19 -28.12 -1.08
CA ALA A 194 -24.14 -27.10 -1.11
C ALA A 194 -24.11 -26.25 0.17
N LEU A 195 -25.27 -25.97 0.78
CA LEU A 195 -25.34 -25.20 2.03
C LEU A 195 -24.67 -25.97 3.17
N ASP A 196 -24.79 -27.31 3.23
CA ASP A 196 -24.08 -28.11 4.22
C ASP A 196 -22.56 -28.01 4.07
N GLY A 197 -22.06 -27.90 2.82
CA GLY A 197 -20.65 -27.60 2.56
C GLY A 197 -20.20 -26.27 3.19
N VAL A 198 -20.99 -25.21 3.03
CA VAL A 198 -20.70 -23.90 3.66
C VAL A 198 -20.81 -23.98 5.19
N LEU A 199 -21.84 -24.61 5.74
CA LEU A 199 -22.00 -24.73 7.20
C LEU A 199 -20.85 -25.53 7.83
N ASN A 200 -20.41 -26.61 7.18
CA ASN A 200 -19.26 -27.40 7.62
C ASN A 200 -17.95 -26.60 7.55
N LEU A 201 -17.79 -25.71 6.56
CA LEU A 201 -16.67 -24.78 6.49
C LEU A 201 -16.66 -23.84 7.70
N PHE A 202 -17.79 -23.19 8.01
CA PHE A 202 -17.91 -22.29 9.17
C PHE A 202 -17.61 -23.01 10.49
N ASN A 203 -18.13 -24.22 10.68
CA ASN A 203 -17.86 -25.03 11.87
C ASN A 203 -16.37 -25.41 11.98
N SER A 204 -15.76 -25.80 10.87
CA SER A 204 -14.33 -26.15 10.82
C SER A 204 -13.44 -24.94 11.12
N ILE A 205 -13.78 -23.75 10.59
CA ILE A 205 -13.08 -22.49 10.90
C ILE A 205 -13.28 -22.11 12.38
N ASN A 206 -14.48 -22.29 12.93
CA ASN A 206 -14.74 -22.00 14.35
C ASN A 206 -13.86 -22.86 15.27
N ALA A 207 -13.66 -24.15 14.94
CA ALA A 207 -12.73 -25.01 15.66
C ALA A 207 -11.26 -24.59 15.47
N LEU A 208 -10.86 -24.19 14.25
CA LEU A 208 -9.51 -23.72 13.95
C LEU A 208 -9.09 -22.50 14.80
N ARG A 209 -10.03 -21.62 15.17
CA ARG A 209 -9.75 -20.38 15.91
C ARG A 209 -9.01 -20.57 17.23
N GLN A 210 -9.21 -21.69 17.92
CA GLN A 210 -8.47 -21.99 19.15
C GLN A 210 -6.95 -22.08 18.89
N GLN A 211 -6.56 -22.53 17.70
CA GLN A 211 -5.17 -22.84 17.32
C GLN A 211 -4.52 -21.72 16.49
N MET A 212 -5.09 -20.51 16.55
CA MET A 212 -4.54 -19.32 15.90
C MET A 212 -3.71 -18.49 16.87
N LEU A 213 -2.76 -17.71 16.35
CA LEU A 213 -2.12 -16.66 17.13
C LEU A 213 -3.15 -15.60 17.57
N PRO A 214 -3.03 -15.04 18.79
CA PRO A 214 -3.93 -13.99 19.27
C PRO A 214 -3.98 -12.73 18.38
N SER A 215 -2.96 -12.51 17.54
CA SER A 215 -2.88 -11.38 16.62
C SER A 215 -3.54 -11.63 15.25
N ALA A 216 -4.01 -12.85 14.96
CA ALA A 216 -4.65 -13.18 13.68
C ALA A 216 -6.17 -13.17 13.75
N ARG A 217 -6.84 -12.91 12.62
CA ARG A 217 -8.31 -12.89 12.52
C ARG A 217 -8.78 -13.64 11.28
N ILE A 218 -9.88 -14.40 11.43
CA ILE A 218 -10.64 -14.97 10.33
C ILE A 218 -12.11 -14.56 10.53
N HIS A 219 -12.68 -13.88 9.55
CA HIS A 219 -14.07 -13.44 9.57
C HIS A 219 -14.67 -13.52 8.17
N GLY A 220 -15.97 -13.81 8.08
CA GLY A 220 -16.62 -14.03 6.80
C GLY A 220 -18.13 -14.11 6.89
N ILE A 221 -18.76 -14.19 5.72
CA ILE A 221 -20.22 -14.21 5.53
C ILE A 221 -20.60 -15.32 4.55
N ILE A 222 -21.88 -15.74 4.60
CA ILE A 222 -22.51 -16.54 3.56
C ILE A 222 -23.14 -15.56 2.57
N SER A 223 -22.55 -15.41 1.39
CA SER A 223 -23.07 -14.50 0.36
C SER A 223 -24.19 -15.12 -0.45
N LYS A 224 -24.24 -16.45 -0.54
CA LYS A 224 -25.36 -17.22 -1.12
C LYS A 224 -25.55 -18.54 -0.38
N GLY A 225 -26.76 -18.82 0.09
CA GLY A 225 -27.06 -20.00 0.93
C GLY A 225 -28.24 -20.86 0.47
N GLY A 226 -28.84 -20.57 -0.70
CA GLY A 226 -30.06 -21.22 -1.17
C GLY A 226 -31.24 -20.25 -1.27
N GLU A 227 -32.24 -20.60 -2.10
CA GLU A 227 -33.35 -19.70 -2.49
C GLU A 227 -34.68 -20.13 -1.86
N ALA A 228 -34.90 -21.44 -1.64
CA ALA A 228 -36.15 -21.99 -1.14
C ALA A 228 -35.89 -23.17 -0.18
N ALA A 229 -36.56 -23.18 0.98
CA ALA A 229 -36.34 -24.17 2.03
C ALA A 229 -36.75 -25.60 1.66
N ASN A 230 -37.64 -25.78 0.68
CA ASN A 230 -38.10 -27.10 0.21
C ASN A 230 -37.21 -27.70 -0.89
N ILE A 231 -36.15 -27.01 -1.30
CA ILE A 231 -35.21 -27.44 -2.34
C ILE A 231 -33.82 -27.55 -1.72
N ILE A 232 -33.15 -28.68 -1.90
CA ILE A 232 -31.73 -28.82 -1.51
C ILE A 232 -30.89 -27.86 -2.37
N PRO A 233 -30.12 -26.91 -1.79
CA PRO A 233 -29.30 -26.00 -2.55
C PRO A 233 -28.20 -26.71 -3.34
N ASP A 234 -28.08 -26.43 -4.64
CA ASP A 234 -26.99 -26.90 -5.50
C ASP A 234 -25.81 -25.91 -5.57
N LEU A 235 -25.96 -24.70 -5.04
CA LEU A 235 -24.93 -23.68 -5.00
C LEU A 235 -24.99 -22.92 -3.67
N ALA A 236 -23.85 -22.84 -2.99
CA ALA A 236 -23.66 -21.96 -1.84
C ALA A 236 -22.26 -21.34 -1.87
N ILE A 237 -22.16 -20.08 -1.44
CA ILE A 237 -20.94 -19.26 -1.53
C ILE A 237 -20.69 -18.59 -0.18
N ALA A 238 -19.44 -18.63 0.26
CA ALA A 238 -18.97 -17.91 1.43
C ALA A 238 -17.71 -17.09 1.14
N ASN A 239 -17.66 -15.86 1.67
CA ASN A 239 -16.54 -14.95 1.53
C ASN A 239 -15.88 -14.74 2.90
N PHE A 240 -14.54 -14.81 2.96
CA PHE A 240 -13.76 -14.64 4.17
C PHE A 240 -12.58 -13.68 3.95
N TYR A 241 -12.23 -12.94 4.99
CA TYR A 241 -10.90 -12.37 5.14
C TYR A 241 -10.11 -13.16 6.18
N VAL A 242 -8.84 -13.40 5.87
CA VAL A 242 -7.83 -13.93 6.77
C VAL A 242 -6.78 -12.85 6.96
N ARG A 243 -6.45 -12.50 8.21
CA ARG A 243 -5.48 -11.46 8.56
C ARG A 243 -4.44 -11.98 9.55
N ALA A 244 -3.19 -11.57 9.37
CA ALA A 244 -2.08 -11.88 10.25
C ALA A 244 -1.06 -10.73 10.31
N GLU A 245 -0.23 -10.71 11.35
CA GLU A 245 0.88 -9.75 11.48
C GLU A 245 1.98 -9.94 10.45
N THR A 246 2.22 -11.17 10.01
CA THR A 246 3.26 -11.50 9.03
C THR A 246 2.67 -12.27 7.86
N LEU A 247 3.22 -12.02 6.66
CA LEU A 247 2.86 -12.74 5.44
C LEU A 247 3.17 -14.23 5.54
N GLU A 248 4.26 -14.59 6.24
CA GLU A 248 4.63 -15.99 6.48
C GLU A 248 3.53 -16.73 7.27
N TYR A 249 3.10 -16.16 8.39
CA TYR A 249 2.02 -16.77 9.18
C TYR A 249 0.66 -16.70 8.47
N LEU A 250 0.41 -15.63 7.69
CA LEU A 250 -0.79 -15.55 6.85
C LEU A 250 -0.87 -16.76 5.90
N LYS A 251 0.23 -17.07 5.19
CA LYS A 251 0.28 -18.19 4.24
C LYS A 251 -0.01 -19.52 4.94
N GLU A 252 0.58 -19.76 6.11
CA GLU A 252 0.29 -20.95 6.92
C GLU A 252 -1.19 -21.02 7.31
N LEU A 253 -1.74 -19.92 7.82
CA LEU A 253 -3.13 -19.85 8.28
C LEU A 253 -4.12 -20.04 7.12
N VAL A 254 -3.86 -19.44 5.96
CA VAL A 254 -4.66 -19.58 4.74
C VAL A 254 -4.70 -21.04 4.29
N GLU A 255 -3.59 -21.76 4.33
CA GLU A 255 -3.60 -23.18 3.99
C GLU A 255 -4.43 -24.01 4.99
N LYS A 256 -4.43 -23.67 6.28
CA LYS A 256 -5.35 -24.28 7.26
C LYS A 256 -6.82 -23.98 6.92
N VAL A 257 -7.15 -22.75 6.54
CA VAL A 257 -8.52 -22.38 6.12
C VAL A 257 -8.94 -23.13 4.86
N LYS A 258 -8.07 -23.21 3.85
CA LYS A 258 -8.33 -24.00 2.63
C LYS A 258 -8.54 -25.48 2.95
N ASN A 259 -7.81 -26.03 3.93
CA ASN A 259 -8.01 -27.41 4.38
C ASN A 259 -9.36 -27.61 5.10
N CYS A 260 -9.82 -26.63 5.89
CA CYS A 260 -11.20 -26.65 6.42
C CYS A 260 -12.24 -26.72 5.29
N ALA A 261 -12.07 -25.95 4.21
CA ALA A 261 -12.97 -25.97 3.07
C ALA A 261 -12.93 -27.32 2.32
N LYS A 262 -11.73 -27.87 2.08
CA LYS A 262 -11.57 -29.19 1.46
C LYS A 262 -12.24 -30.29 2.29
N GLY A 263 -12.09 -30.25 3.62
CA GLY A 263 -12.75 -31.20 4.53
C GLY A 263 -14.28 -31.07 4.50
N ALA A 264 -14.78 -29.83 4.48
CA ALA A 264 -16.21 -29.56 4.37
C ALA A 264 -16.80 -30.06 3.03
N ALA A 265 -16.05 -29.90 1.93
CA ALA A 265 -16.45 -30.39 0.62
C ALA A 265 -16.51 -31.92 0.57
N LEU A 266 -15.48 -32.58 1.11
CA LEU A 266 -15.42 -34.02 1.21
C LEU A 266 -16.58 -34.58 2.04
N ALA A 267 -16.86 -34.00 3.20
CA ALA A 267 -17.93 -34.44 4.09
C ALA A 267 -19.34 -34.26 3.50
N SER A 268 -19.54 -33.23 2.68
CA SER A 268 -20.84 -32.94 2.05
C SER A 268 -21.01 -33.56 0.66
N GLY A 269 -19.96 -34.16 0.09
CA GLY A 269 -19.96 -34.70 -1.28
C GLY A 269 -20.00 -33.61 -2.38
N THR A 270 -19.73 -32.36 -2.02
CA THR A 270 -19.79 -31.21 -2.94
C THR A 270 -18.48 -31.02 -3.69
N LYS A 271 -18.54 -30.32 -4.83
CA LYS A 271 -17.35 -29.79 -5.51
C LYS A 271 -17.02 -28.42 -4.94
N LEU A 272 -15.73 -28.17 -4.68
CA LEU A 272 -15.23 -26.91 -4.14
C LEU A 272 -14.44 -26.15 -5.18
N GLU A 273 -14.72 -24.85 -5.28
CA GLU A 273 -13.92 -23.87 -5.99
C GLU A 273 -13.48 -22.79 -5.00
N ILE A 274 -12.20 -22.41 -5.05
CA ILE A 274 -11.60 -21.40 -4.17
C ILE A 274 -10.98 -20.34 -5.06
N ILE A 275 -11.37 -19.08 -4.87
CA ILE A 275 -10.78 -17.94 -5.57
C ILE A 275 -10.43 -16.84 -4.58
N ASN A 276 -9.51 -15.96 -4.98
CA ASN A 276 -9.34 -14.66 -4.32
C ASN A 276 -10.28 -13.66 -4.99
N TYR A 277 -11.27 -13.17 -4.26
CA TYR A 277 -12.29 -12.26 -4.82
C TYR A 277 -11.90 -10.78 -4.73
N GLU A 278 -10.86 -10.49 -3.96
CA GLU A 278 -10.19 -9.20 -3.82
C GLU A 278 -8.68 -9.42 -3.72
N THR A 279 -7.91 -8.35 -3.88
CA THR A 279 -6.45 -8.38 -3.81
C THR A 279 -5.96 -8.75 -2.41
N SER A 280 -4.95 -9.62 -2.35
CA SER A 280 -4.22 -9.94 -1.13
C SER A 280 -3.08 -8.95 -0.89
N PHE A 281 -2.90 -8.52 0.35
CA PHE A 281 -1.89 -7.54 0.75
C PHE A 281 -0.85 -8.17 1.66
N ALA A 282 0.42 -7.83 1.46
CA ALA A 282 1.48 -8.19 2.39
C ALA A 282 1.51 -7.24 3.61
N ASN A 283 2.12 -7.68 4.70
CA ASN A 283 2.37 -6.82 5.85
C ASN A 283 3.53 -5.86 5.55
N LEU A 284 3.42 -4.60 5.98
CA LEU A 284 4.47 -3.59 5.87
C LEU A 284 5.64 -3.92 6.81
N VAL A 285 6.82 -4.07 6.22
CA VAL A 285 8.10 -4.27 6.90
C VAL A 285 8.93 -3.01 6.78
N THR A 286 8.79 -2.11 7.76
CA THR A 286 9.55 -0.85 7.81
C THR A 286 11.05 -1.12 7.98
N ASN A 287 11.87 -0.58 7.07
CA ASN A 287 13.33 -0.53 7.25
C ASN A 287 13.71 0.53 8.28
N LYS A 288 14.23 0.12 9.44
CA LYS A 288 14.45 1.00 10.60
C LYS A 288 15.62 1.96 10.38
N LYS A 289 16.66 1.56 9.67
CA LYS A 289 17.82 2.41 9.32
C LYS A 289 17.40 3.53 8.39
N LEU A 290 16.62 3.22 7.36
CA LEU A 290 16.03 4.23 6.46
C LEU A 290 15.06 5.14 7.22
N MET A 291 14.21 4.59 8.08
CA MET A 291 13.29 5.39 8.89
C MET A 291 14.04 6.34 9.85
N LYS A 292 15.12 5.87 10.49
CA LYS A 292 15.98 6.72 11.33
C LYS A 292 16.65 7.84 10.55
N LEU A 293 17.05 7.60 9.30
CA LEU A 293 17.60 8.64 8.42
C LEU A 293 16.54 9.70 8.11
N TYR A 294 15.33 9.28 7.73
CA TYR A 294 14.21 10.19 7.48
C TYR A 294 13.84 11.01 8.73
N GLU A 295 13.72 10.35 9.89
CA GLU A 295 13.43 11.04 11.16
C GLU A 295 14.52 12.05 11.53
N LYS A 296 15.79 11.66 11.39
CA LYS A 296 16.92 12.58 11.61
C LYS A 296 16.76 13.83 10.75
N ASN A 297 16.42 13.65 9.47
CA ASN A 297 16.25 14.76 8.55
C ASN A 297 15.05 15.65 8.90
N LEU A 298 13.91 15.08 9.30
CA LEU A 298 12.77 15.84 9.88
C LEU A 298 13.20 16.67 11.09
N ARG A 299 13.92 16.07 12.04
CA ARG A 299 14.41 16.79 13.24
C ARG A 299 15.33 17.93 12.87
N THR A 300 16.15 17.76 11.84
CA THR A 300 17.02 18.84 11.37
C THR A 300 16.25 20.01 10.75
N LEU A 301 15.01 19.79 10.29
CA LEU A 301 14.10 20.83 9.81
C LEU A 301 13.32 21.53 10.94
N GLY A 302 13.53 21.12 12.19
CA GLY A 302 12.87 21.69 13.37
C GLY A 302 11.61 20.94 13.80
N VAL A 303 11.27 19.81 13.16
CA VAL A 303 10.14 18.97 13.57
C VAL A 303 10.50 18.21 14.85
N THR A 304 9.78 18.50 15.94
CA THR A 304 10.03 17.92 17.26
C THR A 304 9.03 16.83 17.63
N ASP A 305 7.76 17.01 17.27
CA ASP A 305 6.68 16.06 17.50
C ASP A 305 6.64 15.01 16.37
N ILE A 306 7.23 13.85 16.64
CA ILE A 306 7.27 12.69 15.74
C ILE A 306 6.93 11.46 16.57
N ARG A 307 5.73 10.92 16.35
CA ARG A 307 5.15 9.85 17.16
C ARG A 307 5.18 8.51 16.43
N ASP A 308 5.00 7.43 17.18
CA ASP A 308 4.73 6.13 16.58
C ASP A 308 3.25 6.03 16.26
N ARG A 309 2.92 5.36 15.14
CA ARG A 309 1.52 5.16 14.75
C ARG A 309 0.94 3.99 15.54
N GLU A 310 -0.14 4.24 16.26
CA GLU A 310 -0.96 3.23 16.92
C GLU A 310 -2.14 2.88 16.00
N GLY A 311 -2.32 1.60 15.68
CA GLY A 311 -3.41 1.13 14.80
C GLY A 311 -2.93 0.62 13.44
N PHE A 312 -3.57 -0.45 12.97
CA PHE A 312 -3.17 -1.20 11.78
C PHE A 312 -4.23 -1.08 10.69
N GLY A 313 -3.89 -0.37 9.61
CA GLY A 313 -4.57 -0.51 8.31
C GLY A 313 -3.90 -1.60 7.47
N SER A 314 -4.38 -1.79 6.24
CA SER A 314 -3.68 -2.49 5.17
C SER A 314 -3.23 -1.46 4.15
N THR A 315 -2.10 -1.70 3.48
CA THR A 315 -1.59 -0.86 2.40
C THR A 315 -0.74 -1.75 1.50
N ASP A 316 -0.84 -1.58 0.19
CA ASP A 316 -0.04 -2.30 -0.81
C ASP A 316 1.43 -1.82 -0.82
N MET A 317 1.78 -0.77 -0.05
CA MET A 317 3.17 -0.50 0.31
C MET A 317 3.80 -1.66 1.11
N GLY A 318 2.95 -2.49 1.72
CA GLY A 318 3.34 -3.79 2.27
C GLY A 318 4.09 -4.61 1.25
N ASP A 319 3.53 -4.81 0.06
CA ASP A 319 4.10 -5.66 -0.99
C ASP A 319 5.45 -5.14 -1.50
N VAL A 320 5.62 -3.82 -1.62
CA VAL A 320 6.91 -3.19 -1.97
C VAL A 320 7.97 -3.48 -0.91
N SER A 321 7.60 -3.46 0.37
CA SER A 321 8.53 -3.71 1.48
C SER A 321 9.06 -5.15 1.56
N HIS A 322 8.48 -6.08 0.81
CA HIS A 322 9.02 -7.45 0.64
C HIS A 322 9.97 -7.55 -0.57
N CYS A 323 10.03 -6.54 -1.43
CA CYS A 323 10.92 -6.48 -2.59
C CYS A 323 12.19 -5.67 -2.32
N CYS A 324 12.09 -4.53 -1.62
CA CYS A 324 13.22 -3.65 -1.34
C CYS A 324 13.07 -2.88 0.01
N PRO A 325 14.15 -2.30 0.56
CA PRO A 325 14.08 -1.43 1.73
C PRO A 325 13.05 -0.32 1.57
N THR A 326 12.08 -0.23 2.49
CA THR A 326 10.89 0.62 2.32
C THR A 326 10.53 1.37 3.61
N ILE A 327 10.02 2.60 3.46
CA ILE A 327 9.33 3.35 4.52
C ILE A 327 8.02 3.97 4.02
N HIS A 328 7.05 4.08 4.94
CA HIS A 328 5.74 4.73 4.77
C HIS A 328 5.37 5.58 6.01
N PRO A 329 6.17 6.60 6.39
CA PRO A 329 5.83 7.57 7.44
C PRO A 329 4.65 8.45 7.05
N HIS A 330 4.20 9.30 7.97
CA HIS A 330 3.09 10.22 7.74
C HIS A 330 3.44 11.67 8.06
N PHE A 331 2.78 12.61 7.38
CA PHE A 331 2.89 14.05 7.62
C PHE A 331 1.52 14.68 7.94
N PRO A 332 1.45 15.70 8.80
CA PRO A 332 0.19 16.29 9.21
C PRO A 332 -0.41 17.20 8.13
N LEU A 333 -1.72 17.12 7.96
CA LEU A 333 -2.52 18.08 7.20
C LEU A 333 -2.93 19.29 8.05
N THR A 334 -2.95 19.12 9.37
CA THR A 334 -3.44 20.11 10.33
C THR A 334 -2.83 19.85 11.72
N THR A 335 -3.14 20.69 12.70
CA THR A 335 -2.75 20.46 14.12
C THR A 335 -3.84 19.81 14.98
N ARG A 336 -5.03 19.58 14.41
CA ARG A 336 -6.18 18.95 15.09
C ARG A 336 -6.28 17.48 14.70
N HIS A 337 -6.83 16.67 15.59
CA HIS A 337 -7.11 15.28 15.25
C HIS A 337 -8.10 15.20 14.07
N LEU A 338 -7.72 14.45 13.04
CA LEU A 338 -8.58 14.11 11.91
C LEU A 338 -8.41 12.63 11.59
N ILE A 339 -9.52 12.00 11.23
CA ILE A 339 -9.55 10.62 10.76
C ILE A 339 -9.68 10.61 9.24
N GLY A 340 -8.95 9.69 8.59
CA GLY A 340 -9.08 9.46 7.16
C GLY A 340 -10.48 8.98 6.77
N HIS A 341 -10.75 8.98 5.48
CA HIS A 341 -12.01 8.53 4.86
C HIS A 341 -13.20 9.42 5.27
N THR A 342 -12.93 10.72 5.43
CA THR A 342 -13.95 11.74 5.72
C THR A 342 -13.82 12.93 4.77
N ILE A 343 -14.93 13.67 4.57
CA ILE A 343 -14.95 14.89 3.76
C ILE A 343 -14.08 15.98 4.41
N GLU A 344 -14.04 16.01 5.74
CA GLU A 344 -13.21 16.91 6.53
C GLU A 344 -11.73 16.65 6.30
N PHE A 345 -11.32 15.39 6.20
CA PHE A 345 -9.94 15.02 5.86
C PHE A 345 -9.60 15.44 4.43
N ALA A 346 -10.47 15.11 3.47
CA ALA A 346 -10.29 15.53 2.08
C ALA A 346 -10.12 17.06 1.99
N SER A 347 -10.99 17.82 2.63
CA SER A 347 -10.97 19.28 2.61
C SER A 347 -9.74 19.88 3.30
N ALA A 348 -9.15 19.16 4.27
CA ALA A 348 -7.92 19.57 4.94
C ALA A 348 -6.70 19.55 3.99
N THR A 349 -6.69 18.69 2.97
CA THR A 349 -5.56 18.49 2.04
C THR A 349 -5.20 19.73 1.22
N ILE A 350 -6.14 20.65 1.03
CA ILE A 350 -5.95 21.89 0.25
C ILE A 350 -5.80 23.13 1.12
N GLN A 351 -5.79 22.98 2.46
CA GLN A 351 -5.62 24.11 3.37
C GLN A 351 -4.16 24.55 3.45
N GLU A 352 -3.92 25.80 3.81
CA GLU A 352 -2.58 26.38 3.90
C GLU A 352 -1.66 25.60 4.86
N GLU A 353 -2.22 25.10 5.97
CA GLU A 353 -1.49 24.28 6.96
C GLU A 353 -1.00 22.95 6.37
N ALA A 354 -1.75 22.32 5.46
CA ALA A 354 -1.36 21.07 4.83
C ALA A 354 -0.08 21.22 3.99
N TYR A 355 0.11 22.38 3.35
CA TYR A 355 1.32 22.67 2.58
C TYR A 355 2.56 22.81 3.45
N LYS A 356 2.40 23.12 4.75
CA LYS A 356 3.52 23.12 5.71
C LYS A 356 3.99 21.69 5.99
N GLY A 357 3.07 20.78 6.33
CA GLY A 357 3.40 19.36 6.53
C GLY A 357 3.96 18.70 5.27
N MET A 358 3.37 19.00 4.11
CA MET A 358 3.88 18.59 2.80
C MET A 358 5.31 19.07 2.56
N LYS A 359 5.63 20.34 2.86
CA LYS A 359 6.99 20.88 2.74
C LYS A 359 7.95 20.13 3.66
N GLU A 360 7.61 19.94 4.92
CA GLU A 360 8.45 19.22 5.89
C GLU A 360 8.76 17.79 5.42
N ALA A 361 7.74 17.05 4.97
CA ALA A 361 7.87 15.70 4.42
C ALA A 361 8.75 15.66 3.16
N CYS A 362 8.46 16.53 2.19
CA CYS A 362 9.18 16.62 0.93
C CYS A 362 10.67 16.92 1.13
N LEU A 363 10.98 17.87 2.01
CA LEU A 363 12.34 18.21 2.37
C LEU A 363 13.07 17.06 3.07
N ALA A 364 12.42 16.37 4.01
CA ALA A 364 13.01 15.23 4.70
C ALA A 364 13.24 14.01 3.80
N MET A 365 12.30 13.71 2.89
CA MET A 365 12.49 12.70 1.84
C MET A 365 13.66 13.04 0.95
N THR A 366 13.72 14.29 0.46
CA THR A 366 14.77 14.75 -0.43
C THR A 366 16.14 14.66 0.23
N LEU A 367 16.29 15.16 1.46
CA LEU A 367 17.54 15.08 2.20
C LEU A 367 17.99 13.62 2.42
N SER A 368 17.04 12.72 2.68
CA SER A 368 17.35 11.30 2.88
C SER A 368 17.85 10.63 1.58
N CYS A 369 17.21 10.93 0.44
CA CYS A 369 17.69 10.46 -0.86
C CYS A 369 19.10 10.99 -1.16
N ILE A 370 19.35 12.28 -0.89
CA ILE A 370 20.66 12.90 -1.12
C ILE A 370 21.74 12.30 -0.22
N ASP A 371 21.43 12.03 1.05
CA ASP A 371 22.34 11.32 1.94
C ASP A 371 22.66 9.91 1.39
N ILE A 372 21.69 9.19 0.83
CA ILE A 372 21.90 7.87 0.22
C ILE A 372 22.76 7.94 -1.06
N PHE A 373 22.52 8.91 -1.94
CA PHE A 373 23.32 9.10 -3.16
C PHE A 373 24.76 9.49 -2.86
N GLU A 374 24.98 10.31 -1.83
CA GLU A 374 26.31 10.82 -1.49
C GLU A 374 27.15 9.82 -0.68
N LYS A 375 26.51 8.97 0.13
CA LYS A 375 27.17 8.14 1.15
C LYS A 375 26.86 6.66 0.96
N PRO A 376 27.71 5.92 0.23
CA PRO A 376 27.49 4.50 -0.04
C PRO A 376 27.32 3.64 1.23
N GLU A 377 27.92 4.04 2.35
CA GLU A 377 27.80 3.35 3.64
C GLU A 377 26.38 3.36 4.18
N ILE A 378 25.62 4.46 3.97
CA ILE A 378 24.22 4.56 4.41
C ILE A 378 23.38 3.53 3.66
N LEU A 379 23.56 3.45 2.33
CA LEU A 379 22.84 2.48 1.52
C LEU A 379 23.18 1.05 1.92
N LYS A 380 24.46 0.77 2.17
CA LYS A 380 24.92 -0.54 2.61
C LYS A 380 24.22 -0.98 3.90
N GLU A 381 24.18 -0.11 4.92
CA GLU A 381 23.50 -0.43 6.19
C GLU A 381 21.98 -0.68 6.00
N ILE A 382 21.34 0.12 5.14
CA ILE A 382 19.90 -0.02 4.82
C ILE A 382 19.64 -1.39 4.17
N LYS A 383 20.45 -1.77 3.17
CA LYS A 383 20.31 -3.06 2.47
C LYS A 383 20.66 -4.24 3.37
N GLU A 384 21.67 -4.13 4.22
CA GLU A 384 22.04 -5.17 5.19
C GLU A 384 20.89 -5.47 6.17
N GLU A 385 20.22 -4.45 6.73
CA GLU A 385 19.05 -4.66 7.59
C GLU A 385 17.92 -5.39 6.83
N PHE A 386 17.66 -4.98 5.58
CA PHE A 386 16.64 -5.62 4.76
C PHE A 386 16.96 -7.10 4.52
N TYR A 387 18.19 -7.42 4.09
CA TYR A 387 18.59 -8.81 3.88
C TYR A 387 18.53 -9.64 5.16
N GLN A 388 18.93 -9.10 6.31
CA GLN A 388 18.82 -9.80 7.59
C GLN A 388 17.36 -10.11 7.94
N THR A 389 16.48 -9.11 7.82
CA THR A 389 15.05 -9.24 8.12
C THR A 389 14.40 -10.38 7.31
N PHE A 390 14.74 -10.49 6.02
CA PHE A 390 14.16 -11.52 5.15
C PHE A 390 14.95 -12.84 5.10
N LYS A 391 16.24 -12.87 5.47
CA LYS A 391 16.99 -14.12 5.66
C LYS A 391 16.50 -14.88 6.89
N GLU A 392 16.22 -14.18 7.98
CA GLU A 392 15.64 -14.77 9.20
C GLU A 392 14.25 -15.36 8.94
N SER A 393 13.46 -14.75 8.04
CA SER A 393 12.14 -15.27 7.62
C SER A 393 12.17 -16.51 6.72
N LYS A 394 13.33 -16.89 6.16
CA LYS A 394 13.46 -18.08 5.29
C LYS A 394 14.08 -19.30 5.98
N GLY A 395 14.35 -19.22 7.29
CA GLY A 395 14.87 -20.34 8.06
C GLY A 395 16.32 -20.75 7.75
N GLU A 396 17.06 -19.98 6.95
CA GLU A 396 18.49 -20.18 6.73
C GLU A 396 19.30 -19.60 7.91
N LYS A 397 19.24 -20.30 9.04
CA LYS A 397 20.23 -20.13 10.12
C LYS A 397 21.59 -20.62 9.59
N LEU A 398 22.62 -19.79 9.81
CA LEU A 398 24.03 -20.02 9.45
C LEU A 398 24.56 -21.38 9.88
#